data_AF-A0A956YZB5-F1
#
_entry.id   AF-A0A956YZB5-F1
#
_cell.length_a   1.000
_cell.length_b   1.000
_cell.length_c   1.000
_cell.angle_alpha   90.00
_cell.angle_beta   90.00
_cell.angle_gamma   90.00
#
_symmetry.space_group_name_H-M   'P 1'
#
loop_
_entity.id
_entity.type
_entity.pdbx_description
1 polymer ?
#
loop_
_entity_poly.entity_id
_entity_poly.type
_entity_poly.pdbx_seq_one_letter_code
_entity_poly.pdbx_strand_id
1 'polypeptide(L)'
;RFAPGFRDCILARHTRHAQAMEAYNPNYIGGDINGGVQDLRQLFTRPTLRRVPYATPIKGLYICSSSTPPGGGVHGLCGYHAARAALT
;
A
#
# COMPACT_ATOMS: atom_id res chain seq x y z
N ARG A 1 -17.54 -25.22 12.62
CA ARG A 1 -18.97 -24.93 12.37
C ARG A 1 -19.25 -24.28 11.00
N PHE A 2 -18.33 -23.49 10.41
CA PHE A 2 -18.61 -22.75 9.17
C PHE A 2 -18.24 -23.45 7.84
N ALA A 3 -17.39 -24.48 7.88
CA ALA A 3 -17.05 -25.29 6.70
C ALA A 3 -16.73 -26.75 7.12
N PRO A 4 -17.74 -27.63 7.26
CA PRO A 4 -17.52 -29.06 7.53
C PRO A 4 -16.68 -29.72 6.41
N GLY A 5 -15.78 -30.63 6.76
CA GLY A 5 -14.90 -31.32 5.79
C GLY A 5 -13.74 -30.49 5.20
N PHE A 6 -13.69 -29.17 5.42
CA PHE A 6 -12.66 -28.30 4.82
C PHE A 6 -11.23 -28.75 5.14
N ARG A 7 -10.99 -29.22 6.36
CA ARG A 7 -9.64 -29.68 6.79
C ARG A 7 -9.15 -30.88 5.97
N ASP A 8 -10.07 -31.75 5.56
CA ASP A 8 -9.76 -32.96 4.80
C ASP A 8 -9.38 -32.64 3.34
N CYS A 9 -9.74 -31.44 2.86
CA CYS A 9 -9.40 -30.94 1.51
C CYS A 9 -8.07 -30.16 1.44
N ILE A 10 -7.36 -29.95 2.57
CA ILE A 10 -6.14 -29.13 2.58
C ILE A 10 -4.95 -29.97 2.08
N LEU A 11 -4.43 -29.63 0.90
CA LEU A 11 -3.20 -30.26 0.36
C LEU A 11 -1.92 -29.67 0.96
N ALA A 12 -1.91 -28.36 1.22
CA ALA A 12 -0.77 -27.65 1.78
C ALA A 12 -1.23 -26.38 2.48
N ARG A 13 -0.40 -25.87 3.40
CA ARG A 13 -0.65 -24.61 4.12
C ARG A 13 0.63 -23.79 4.19
N HIS A 14 0.53 -22.53 3.75
CA HIS A 14 1.55 -21.53 3.99
C HIS A 14 0.98 -20.42 4.87
N THR A 15 1.70 -20.03 5.92
CA THR A 15 1.30 -18.96 6.83
C THR A 15 2.32 -17.84 6.82
N ARG A 16 1.87 -16.60 6.93
CA ARG A 16 2.70 -15.41 7.13
C ARG A 16 2.01 -14.53 8.16
N HIS A 17 2.70 -14.21 9.25
CA HIS A 17 2.22 -13.26 10.25
C HIS A 17 2.76 -11.85 9.96
N ALA A 18 2.26 -10.84 10.68
CA ALA A 18 2.65 -9.44 10.46
C ALA A 18 4.17 -9.22 10.49
N GLN A 19 4.88 -9.76 11.49
CA GLN A 19 6.36 -9.63 11.55
C GLN A 19 7.08 -10.31 10.37
N ALA A 20 6.53 -11.39 9.81
CA ALA A 20 7.12 -12.06 8.65
C ALA A 20 6.93 -11.27 7.35
N MET A 21 5.98 -10.32 7.32
CA MET A 21 5.77 -9.45 6.16
C MET A 21 6.91 -8.45 5.96
N GLU A 22 7.51 -7.95 7.05
CA GLU A 22 8.68 -7.08 6.98
C GLU A 22 9.92 -7.82 6.45
N ALA A 23 10.09 -9.09 6.84
CA ALA A 23 11.15 -9.95 6.28
C ALA A 23 10.91 -10.29 4.79
N TYR A 24 9.64 -10.42 4.38
CA TYR A 24 9.27 -10.65 2.98
C TYR A 24 9.49 -9.40 2.11
N ASN A 25 9.16 -8.23 2.63
CA ASN A 25 9.38 -6.95 1.97
C ASN A 25 9.75 -5.91 3.03
N PRO A 26 10.99 -5.40 3.03
CA PRO A 26 11.46 -4.42 4.02
C PRO A 26 10.64 -3.12 4.08
N ASN A 27 9.83 -2.83 3.06
CA ASN A 27 8.92 -1.68 3.08
C ASN A 27 7.69 -1.88 3.99
N TYR A 28 7.39 -3.13 4.39
CA TYR A 28 6.24 -3.46 5.24
C TYR A 28 6.64 -3.51 6.72
N ILE A 29 7.14 -2.38 7.22
CA ILE A 29 7.58 -2.23 8.62
C ILE A 29 6.43 -2.63 9.56
N GLY A 30 6.68 -3.55 10.49
CA GLY A 30 5.67 -4.09 11.40
C GLY A 30 4.53 -4.86 10.72
N GLY A 31 4.66 -5.16 9.43
CA GLY A 31 3.64 -5.78 8.58
C GLY A 31 2.66 -4.79 7.92
N ASP A 32 2.96 -3.50 7.92
CA ASP A 32 2.09 -2.49 7.30
C ASP A 32 2.24 -2.45 5.77
N ILE A 33 1.26 -3.03 5.09
CA ILE A 33 1.22 -3.08 3.62
C ILE A 33 0.96 -1.73 2.93
N ASN A 34 0.52 -0.72 3.69
CA ASN A 34 0.28 0.63 3.19
C ASN A 34 1.49 1.55 3.38
N GLY A 35 2.53 1.06 4.07
CA GLY A 35 3.72 1.85 4.39
C GLY A 35 3.45 2.95 5.42
N GLY A 36 2.35 2.87 6.18
CA GLY A 36 2.01 3.67 7.36
C GLY A 36 0.51 3.86 7.59
N VAL A 37 0.20 4.49 8.72
CA VAL A 37 -1.15 4.85 9.16
C VAL A 37 -1.95 5.59 8.08
N GLN A 38 -3.15 5.08 7.85
CA GLN A 38 -4.14 5.60 6.91
C GLN A 38 -4.98 6.70 7.58
N ASP A 39 -4.31 7.77 8.04
CA ASP A 39 -4.97 8.99 8.50
C ASP A 39 -4.78 10.13 7.50
N LEU A 40 -5.63 11.15 7.58
CA LEU A 40 -5.58 12.28 6.65
C LEU A 40 -4.24 13.02 6.72
N ARG A 41 -3.67 13.18 7.90
CA ARG A 41 -2.40 13.89 8.07
C ARG A 41 -1.32 13.18 7.27
N GLN A 42 -1.18 11.89 7.47
CA GLN A 42 -0.13 11.08 6.91
C GLN A 42 -0.31 10.85 5.40
N LEU A 43 -1.55 10.63 4.97
CA LEU A 43 -1.87 10.38 3.57
C LEU A 43 -1.58 11.61 2.67
N PHE A 44 -1.75 12.83 3.20
CA PHE A 44 -1.53 14.06 2.43
C PHE A 44 -0.18 14.76 2.69
N THR A 45 0.61 14.31 3.67
CA THR A 45 1.93 14.91 3.99
C THR A 45 3.12 14.05 3.56
N ARG A 46 2.89 12.82 3.10
CA ARG A 46 3.93 11.90 2.64
C ARG A 46 4.10 11.92 1.12
N PRO A 47 5.33 11.66 0.63
CA PRO A 47 6.60 11.62 1.34
C PRO A 47 7.06 13.03 1.76
N THR A 48 6.48 14.05 1.12
CA THR A 48 6.69 15.47 1.42
C THR A 48 5.36 16.20 1.26
N LEU A 49 5.06 17.17 2.13
CA LEU A 49 3.84 17.98 2.04
C LEU A 49 3.87 18.86 0.79
N ARG A 50 2.99 18.58 -0.17
CA ARG A 50 2.92 19.30 -1.45
C ARG A 50 1.48 19.52 -1.91
N ARG A 51 1.29 20.51 -2.78
CA ARG A 51 -0.01 20.76 -3.45
C ARG A 51 -0.47 19.57 -4.31
N VAL A 52 0.48 18.88 -4.94
CA VAL A 52 0.22 17.65 -5.71
C VAL A 52 0.85 16.48 -4.93
N PRO A 53 0.05 15.66 -4.23
CA PRO A 53 0.56 14.67 -3.28
C PRO A 53 1.30 13.49 -3.93
N TYR A 54 1.14 13.31 -5.25
CA TYR A 54 1.81 12.25 -6.01
C TYR A 54 3.20 12.63 -6.50
N ALA A 55 3.55 13.91 -6.43
CA ALA A 55 4.76 14.39 -7.06
C ALA A 55 5.85 14.58 -5.99
N THR A 56 7.13 14.34 -6.32
CA THR A 56 8.26 14.40 -5.37
C THR A 56 9.12 15.64 -5.57
N PRO A 57 9.98 16.04 -4.61
CA PRO A 57 10.90 17.19 -4.78
C PRO A 57 11.80 17.09 -6.01
N ILE A 58 12.04 15.88 -6.51
CA ILE A 58 12.80 15.64 -7.74
C ILE A 58 11.89 15.88 -8.94
N LYS A 59 12.29 16.80 -9.83
CA LYS A 59 11.55 17.13 -11.05
C LYS A 59 11.41 15.88 -11.92
N GLY A 60 10.19 15.59 -12.37
CA GLY A 60 9.89 14.43 -13.21
C GLY A 60 9.74 13.10 -12.46
N LEU A 61 9.90 13.08 -11.13
CA LEU A 61 9.69 11.89 -10.31
C LEU A 61 8.37 11.97 -9.55
N TYR A 62 7.55 10.95 -9.75
CA TYR A 62 6.22 10.80 -9.16
C TYR A 62 6.12 9.46 -8.43
N ILE A 63 5.25 9.41 -7.43
CA ILE A 63 4.93 8.21 -6.68
C ILE A 63 3.47 7.84 -6.91
N CYS A 64 3.23 6.54 -6.90
CA CYS A 64 1.92 5.92 -6.92
C CYS A 64 1.93 4.76 -5.92
N SER A 65 0.79 4.07 -5.76
CA SER A 65 0.58 2.92 -4.86
C SER A 65 -0.04 3.27 -3.49
N SER A 66 -0.11 2.29 -2.60
CA SER A 66 -0.88 2.27 -1.34
C SER A 66 -0.51 3.37 -0.35
N SER A 67 0.68 3.95 -0.47
CA SER A 67 1.14 5.06 0.39
C SER A 67 0.73 6.45 -0.11
N THR A 68 0.00 6.54 -1.23
CA THR A 68 -0.52 7.80 -1.80
C THR A 68 -2.04 7.87 -1.65
N PRO A 69 -2.66 9.06 -1.61
CA PRO A 69 -4.12 9.18 -1.62
C PRO A 69 -4.74 8.41 -2.81
N PRO A 70 -5.93 7.80 -2.65
CA PRO A 70 -6.78 7.72 -1.45
C PRO A 70 -6.35 6.66 -0.42
N GLY A 71 -5.23 5.97 -0.62
CA GLY A 71 -4.66 5.02 0.35
C GLY A 71 -4.61 3.58 -0.18
N GLY A 72 -4.59 2.64 0.75
CA GLY A 72 -4.56 1.20 0.47
C GLY A 72 -5.81 0.67 -0.23
N GLY A 73 -5.62 -0.33 -1.09
CA GLY A 73 -6.72 -1.10 -1.70
C GLY A 73 -6.51 -1.37 -3.20
N VAL A 74 -7.30 -2.30 -3.74
CA VAL A 74 -7.21 -2.72 -5.16
C VAL A 74 -8.18 -1.89 -6.03
N HIS A 75 -8.10 -0.56 -5.93
CA HIS A 75 -9.01 0.36 -6.63
C HIS A 75 -8.37 1.12 -7.80
N GLY A 76 -7.04 1.08 -7.96
CA GLY A 76 -6.32 1.70 -9.09
C GLY A 76 -6.18 3.24 -9.05
N LEU A 77 -7.01 3.95 -8.28
CA LEU A 77 -7.01 5.42 -8.18
C LEU A 77 -5.63 6.06 -7.89
N CYS A 78 -4.80 5.45 -7.03
CA CYS A 78 -3.46 5.98 -6.73
C CYS A 78 -2.60 6.10 -8.01
N GLY A 79 -2.63 5.06 -8.84
CA GLY A 79 -1.94 5.05 -10.13
C GLY A 79 -2.56 6.04 -11.13
N TYR A 80 -3.89 6.09 -11.19
CA TYR A 80 -4.62 7.02 -12.05
C TYR A 80 -4.27 8.49 -11.77
N HIS A 81 -4.29 8.90 -10.50
CA HIS A 81 -4.00 10.28 -10.13
C HIS A 81 -2.51 10.63 -10.27
N ALA A 82 -1.60 9.70 -9.98
CA ALA A 82 -0.18 9.90 -10.23
C ALA A 82 0.12 10.08 -11.73
N ALA A 83 -0.49 9.26 -12.59
CA ALA A 83 -0.37 9.41 -14.04
C ALA A 83 -0.90 10.77 -14.51
N ARG A 84 -2.06 11.21 -14.00
CA ARG A 84 -2.57 12.56 -14.29
C ARG A 84 -1.59 13.66 -13.87
N ALA A 85 -0.98 13.55 -12.69
CA ALA A 85 0.01 14.51 -12.23
C ALA A 85 1.30 14.53 -13.07
N ALA A 86 1.64 13.43 -13.72
CA ALA A 86 2.83 13.30 -14.56
C ALA A 86 2.63 13.79 -16.00
N LEU A 87 1.39 13.76 -16.50
CA LEU A 87 1.03 14.10 -17.87
C LEU A 87 0.54 15.55 -18.04
N THR A 88 0.40 16.30 -16.94
CA THR A 88 0.00 17.72 -16.92
C THR A 88 1.12 18.60 -16.43
#